data_AF-A0A7L9UK22-F1
#
_entry.id   AF-A0A7L9UK22-F1
#
_cell.length_a   1.000
_cell.length_b   1.000
_cell.length_c   1.000
_cell.angle_alpha   90.00
_cell.angle_beta   90.00
_cell.angle_gamma   90.00
#
_symmetry.space_group_name_H-M   'P 1'
#
loop_
_entity.id
_entity.type
_entity.pdbx_description
1 polymer ?
#
loop_
_entity_poly.entity_id
_entity_poly.type
_entity_poly.pdbx_seq_one_letter_code
_entity_poly.pdbx_strand_id
1 'polypeptide(L)' 'MSLRELRQKRGYTQRQLADKIDGVGYGRIADYENGRRPIEGMSLGVALKICDALRVSNPRKLLEADKPKENTND' A
#
# COMPACT_ATOMS: atom_id res chain seq x y z
N MET A 1 -8.85 -2.13 -2.34
CA MET A 1 -8.41 -1.34 -1.17
C MET A 1 -7.01 -0.84 -1.47
N SER A 2 -6.77 0.46 -1.48
CA SER A 2 -5.45 1.02 -1.77
C SER A 2 -4.45 0.73 -0.64
N LEU A 3 -3.14 0.88 -0.91
CA LEU A 3 -2.10 0.82 0.12
C LEU A 3 -2.44 1.70 1.34
N ARG A 4 -2.95 2.91 1.09
CA ARG A 4 -3.34 3.86 2.13
C ARG A 4 -4.49 3.33 2.99
N GLU A 5 -5.53 2.78 2.36
CA GLU A 5 -6.68 2.21 3.06
C GLU A 5 -6.28 0.99 3.90
N LEU A 6 -5.44 0.12 3.34
CA LEU A 6 -4.92 -1.06 4.06
C LEU A 6 -4.12 -0.63 5.29
N ARG A 7 -3.27 0.40 5.16
CA ARG A 7 -2.53 0.98 6.29
C ARG A 7 -3.46 1.56 7.35
N GLN A 8 -4.44 2.38 6.93
CA GLN A 8 -5.39 3.02 7.85
C GLN A 8 -6.25 1.99 8.58
N LYS A 9 -6.67 0.92 7.92
CA LYS A 9 -7.41 -0.20 8.54
C LYS A 9 -6.61 -0.92 9.63
N ARG A 10 -5.27 -0.84 9.58
CA ARG A 10 -4.37 -1.35 10.64
C ARG A 10 -4.06 -0.32 11.72
N GLY A 11 -4.59 0.91 11.60
CA GLY A 11 -4.35 1.98 12.55
C GLY A 11 -2.93 2.56 12.50
N TYR A 12 -2.21 2.36 11.39
CA TYR A 12 -0.83 2.83 11.26
C TYR A 12 -0.75 4.20 10.60
N THR A 13 0.13 5.05 11.10
CA THR A 13 0.67 6.18 10.32
C THR A 13 1.64 5.67 9.26
N GLN A 14 1.95 6.48 8.24
CA GLN A 14 2.96 6.13 7.24
C GLN A 14 4.32 5.81 7.88
N ARG A 15 4.68 6.53 8.96
CA ARG A 15 5.92 6.31 9.71
C ARG A 15 5.90 4.98 10.45
N GLN A 16 4.80 4.67 11.13
CA GLN A 16 4.63 3.38 11.82
C GLN A 16 4.62 2.18 10.86
N LEU A 17 4.15 2.36 9.62
CA LEU A 17 4.27 1.31 8.60
C LEU A 17 5.72 1.15 8.14
N ALA A 18 6.43 2.24 7.90
CA ALA A 18 7.85 2.22 7.53
C ALA A 18 8.73 1.60 8.62
N ASP A 19 8.48 1.93 9.89
CA ASP A 19 9.22 1.39 11.05
C ASP A 19 9.04 -0.13 11.22
N LYS A 20 8.04 -0.73 10.57
CA LYS A 20 7.82 -2.19 10.54
C LYS A 20 8.53 -2.89 9.39
N ILE A 21 9.16 -2.14 8.49
CA ILE A 21 9.69 -2.67 7.23
C ILE A 21 11.15 -2.27 7.06
N ASP A 22 12.04 -3.26 7.20
CA ASP A 22 13.47 -3.04 6.98
C ASP A 22 13.78 -2.60 5.54
N GLY A 23 14.44 -1.45 5.43
CA GLY A 23 14.89 -0.86 4.16
C GLY A 23 13.84 -0.02 3.44
N VAL A 24 12.67 0.22 4.03
CA VAL A 24 11.62 1.07 3.44
C VAL A 24 11.41 2.29 4.32
N GLY A 25 11.98 3.43 3.91
CA GLY A 25 11.79 4.69 4.62
C GLY A 25 10.38 5.26 4.47
N TYR A 26 9.97 6.08 5.43
CA TYR A 26 8.70 6.83 5.44
C TYR A 26 8.40 7.53 4.12
N GLY A 27 9.39 8.23 3.53
CA GLY A 27 9.21 8.95 2.28
C GLY A 27 8.80 8.04 1.12
N ARG A 28 9.29 6.79 1.13
CA ARG A 28 8.94 5.80 0.11
C ARG A 28 7.48 5.34 0.23
N ILE A 29 6.99 5.14 1.45
CA ILE A 29 5.57 4.84 1.71
C ILE A 29 4.69 6.01 1.23
N ALA A 30 5.07 7.25 1.56
CA ALA A 30 4.35 8.44 1.12
C ALA A 30 4.35 8.59 -0.42
N ASP A 31 5.48 8.31 -1.07
CA ASP A 31 5.57 8.34 -2.54
C ASP A 31 4.65 7.31 -3.20
N TYR A 32 4.53 6.11 -2.64
CA TYR A 32 3.59 5.09 -3.13
C TYR A 32 2.14 5.51 -2.93
N GLU A 33 1.77 6.04 -1.76
CA GLU A 33 0.40 6.47 -1.48
C GLU A 33 -0.04 7.68 -2.29
N ASN A 34 0.90 8.57 -2.64
CA ASN A 34 0.63 9.77 -3.44
C ASN A 34 0.82 9.53 -4.95
N GLY A 35 1.15 8.31 -5.38
CA GLY A 35 1.36 7.97 -6.79
C GLY A 35 2.63 8.57 -7.43
N ARG A 36 3.52 9.20 -6.65
CA ARG A 36 4.83 9.68 -7.13
C ARG A 36 5.75 8.54 -7.55
N ARG A 37 5.54 7.37 -6.93
CA ARG A 37 6.15 6.11 -7.36
C ARG A 37 5.04 5.10 -7.66
N PRO A 38 5.03 4.48 -8.85
CA PRO A 38 4.08 3.44 -9.16
C PRO A 38 4.30 2.23 -8.24
N ILE A 39 3.21 1.67 -7.72
CA ILE A 39 3.27 0.46 -6.88
C ILE A 39 3.65 -0.75 -7.75
N GLU A 40 3.27 -0.75 -9.03
CA GLU A 40 3.65 -1.76 -10.03
C GLU A 40 5.17 -1.82 -10.24
N GLY A 41 5.86 -0.69 -10.08
CA GLY A 41 7.33 -0.59 -10.19
C GLY A 41 8.08 -0.98 -8.93
N MET A 42 7.37 -1.43 -7.88
CA MET A 42 7.97 -1.87 -6.63
C MET A 42 8.63 -3.25 -6.81
N SER A 43 9.83 -3.43 -6.26
CA SER A 43 10.44 -4.76 -6.20
C SER A 43 9.54 -5.72 -5.40
N LEU A 44 9.40 -6.96 -5.85
CA LEU A 44 8.57 -7.97 -5.19
C LEU A 44 8.89 -8.12 -3.70
N GLY A 45 10.17 -8.08 -3.31
CA GLY A 45 10.57 -8.18 -1.90
C GLY A 45 10.01 -7.05 -1.01
N VAL A 46 9.96 -5.82 -1.53
CA VAL A 46 9.33 -4.69 -0.81
C VAL A 46 7.81 -4.87 -0.72
N ALA A 47 7.19 -5.36 -1.80
CA ALA A 47 5.74 -5.63 -1.81
C ALA A 47 5.35 -6.69 -0.78
N LEU A 48 6.14 -7.76 -0.66
CA LEU A 48 5.94 -8.82 0.33
C LEU A 48 6.10 -8.29 1.76
N LYS A 49 7.14 -7.51 2.05
CA LYS A 49 7.32 -6.93 3.39
C LYS A 49 6.17 -5.98 3.79
N ILE A 50 5.69 -5.17 2.85
CA ILE A 50 4.51 -4.32 3.07
C ILE A 50 3.27 -5.19 3.34
N CYS A 51 3.09 -6.25 2.57
CA CYS A 51 2.01 -7.21 2.76
C CYS A 51 2.06 -7.87 4.15
N ASP A 52 3.22 -8.30 4.60
CA ASP A 52 3.42 -8.90 5.92
C ASP A 52 3.09 -7.90 7.03
N ALA A 53 3.60 -6.67 6.92
CA ALA A 53 3.31 -5.59 7.89
C ALA A 53 1.81 -5.25 7.94
N LEU A 54 1.11 -5.35 6.81
CA LEU A 54 -0.32 -5.10 6.70
C LEU A 54 -1.19 -6.36 6.93
N ARG A 55 -0.58 -7.52 7.18
CA ARG A 55 -1.23 -8.83 7.26
C ARG A 55 -2.16 -9.05 6.07
N VAL A 56 -1.61 -8.88 4.87
CA VAL A 56 -2.27 -9.05 3.57
C VAL A 56 -1.53 -10.17 2.83
N SER A 57 -2.23 -11.21 2.40
CA SER A 57 -1.61 -12.36 1.74
C SER A 57 -1.39 -12.18 0.23
N ASN A 58 -2.04 -11.19 -0.39
CA ASN A 58 -1.99 -10.99 -1.84
C ASN A 58 -1.43 -9.60 -2.18
N PRO A 59 -0.20 -9.51 -2.72
CA PRO A 59 0.42 -8.25 -3.14
C PRO A 59 -0.37 -7.46 -4.19
N ARG A 60 -1.21 -8.10 -5.00
CA ARG A 60 -2.09 -7.38 -5.95
C ARG A 60 -3.07 -6.45 -5.24
N LYS A 61 -3.41 -6.72 -3.97
CA LYS A 61 -4.26 -5.82 -3.20
C LYS A 61 -3.62 -4.44 -2.99
N LEU A 62 -2.29 -4.32 -3.06
CA LEU A 62 -1.63 -3.02 -2.98
C LEU A 62 -1.94 -2.12 -4.20
N LEU A 63 -2.27 -2.73 -5.34
CA LEU A 63 -2.58 -2.06 -6.61
C LEU A 63 -4.03 -1.63 -6.73
N GLU A 64 -4.92 -2.06 -5.82
CA GLU A 64 -6.34 -1.73 -5.86
C GLU A 64 -6.59 -0.31 -5.32
N ALA A 65 -5.93 0.68 -5.90
CA ALA A 65 -6.28 2.08 -5.75
C ALA A 65 -7.25 2.46 -6.87
N ASP A 66 -8.45 2.91 -6.48
CA ASP A 66 -9.44 3.58 -7.34
C ASP A 66 -9.68 2.95 -8.72
N LYS A 67 -10.18 1.72 -8.74
CA LYS A 67 -11.24 1.47 -9.73
C LYS A 67 -12.45 2.28 -9.22
N PRO A 68 -12.96 3.26 -9.98
CA PRO A 68 -14.26 3.82 -9.67
C PRO A 68 -15.20 2.62 -9.46
N LYS A 69 -15.95 2.60 -8.36
CA LYS A 69 -17.14 1.77 -8.34
C LYS A 69 -17.93 2.26 -9.56
N GLU A 70 -18.04 1.43 -10.59
CA GLU A 70 -19.01 1.69 -11.65
C GLU A 70 -20.33 1.90 -10.92
N ASN A 71 -20.82 3.15 -10.93
CA ASN A 71 -22.18 3.44 -10.51
C ASN A 71 -23.06 2.82 -11.58
N THR A 72 -23.42 1.55 -11.40
CA THR A 72 -24.55 0.95 -12.08
C THR A 72 -25.79 1.62 -11.49
N ASN A 73 -26.15 2.77 -12.05
CA ASN A 73 -27.50 3.29 -11.91
C ASN A 73 -28.37 2.42 -12.82
N ASP A 74 -29.11 1.50 -12.21
CA ASP A 74 -30.30 0.86 -12.81
C ASP A 74 -31.42 1.89 -13.05
#